data_AF-A0A8J3ZXL9-F1
#
_entry.id   AF-A0A8J3ZXL9-F1
#
_cell.length_a   1.000
_cell.length_b   1.000
_cell.length_c   1.000
_cell.angle_alpha   90.00
_cell.angle_beta   90.00
_cell.angle_gamma   90.00
#
_symmetry.space_group_name_H-M   'P 1'
#
loop_
_entity.id
_entity.type
_entity.pdbx_description
1 polymer ?
#
loop_
_entity_poly.entity_id
_entity_poly.type
_entity_poly.pdbx_seq_one_letter_code
_entity_poly.pdbx_strand_id
1 'polypeptide(L)'
;MPRAAAIQHAEEATALEAEAAGATPGSSASGLLIEAANQWWLAGEHQKCHTILASVIDLGGETACFARAELLGVLLAEGDRDEAEAELARLAGDPELTEGPCQLVGELLVDHGALTAALEWYDRVLGFWTDERRAAATATDGRRSSDRIFCQQRQRVRKRLGLPAD
;
A
#
# COMPACT_ATOMS: atom_id res chain seq x y z
N MET A 1 15.58 1.72 -16.97
CA MET A 1 15.61 0.26 -16.70
C MET A 1 16.15 -0.47 -17.93
N PRO A 2 16.96 -1.55 -17.80
CA PRO A 2 17.41 -2.34 -18.95
C PRO A 2 16.23 -3.06 -19.62
N ARG A 3 16.19 -3.07 -20.96
CA ARG A 3 15.10 -3.66 -21.77
C ARG A 3 14.76 -5.11 -21.39
N ALA A 4 15.75 -5.90 -20.97
CA ALA A 4 15.53 -7.28 -20.55
C ALA A 4 14.68 -7.41 -19.26
N ALA A 5 14.89 -6.51 -18.28
CA ALA A 5 14.08 -6.49 -17.06
C ALA A 5 12.63 -6.06 -17.35
N ALA A 6 12.45 -5.09 -18.27
CA ALA A 6 11.12 -4.67 -18.70
C ALA A 6 10.29 -5.82 -19.27
N ILE A 7 10.92 -6.66 -20.12
CA ILE A 7 10.28 -7.81 -20.73
C ILE A 7 9.92 -8.85 -19.66
N GLN A 8 10.82 -9.14 -18.74
CA GLN A 8 10.54 -10.09 -17.65
C GLN A 8 9.36 -9.64 -16.79
N HIS A 9 9.28 -8.35 -16.44
CA HIS A 9 8.14 -7.79 -15.71
C HIS A 9 6.83 -7.89 -16.51
N ALA A 10 6.87 -7.64 -17.82
CA ALA A 10 5.71 -7.79 -18.70
C ALA A 10 5.23 -9.26 -18.81
N GLU A 11 6.16 -10.20 -18.87
CA GLU A 11 5.86 -11.64 -18.88
C GLU A 11 5.21 -12.09 -17.57
N GLU A 12 5.77 -11.67 -16.44
CA GLU A 12 5.22 -11.95 -15.10
C GLU A 12 3.82 -11.35 -14.94
N ALA A 13 3.62 -10.09 -15.35
CA ALA A 13 2.32 -9.44 -15.32
C ALA A 13 1.26 -10.23 -16.09
N THR A 14 1.62 -10.70 -17.30
CA THR A 14 0.73 -11.51 -18.13
C THR A 14 0.39 -12.85 -17.49
N ALA A 15 1.37 -13.48 -16.82
CA ALA A 15 1.16 -14.75 -16.11
C ALA A 15 0.20 -14.58 -14.92
N LEU A 16 0.37 -13.50 -14.14
CA LEU A 16 -0.51 -13.17 -13.02
C LEU A 16 -1.94 -12.85 -13.48
N GLU A 17 -2.13 -12.12 -14.59
CA GLU A 17 -3.46 -11.89 -15.18
C GLU A 17 -4.12 -13.20 -15.63
N ALA A 18 -3.36 -14.11 -16.23
CA ALA A 18 -3.85 -15.42 -16.64
C ALA A 18 -4.24 -16.29 -15.43
N GLU A 19 -3.46 -16.24 -14.35
CA GLU A 19 -3.77 -16.92 -13.10
C GLU A 19 -5.04 -16.33 -12.44
N ALA A 20 -5.15 -15.00 -12.40
CA ALA A 20 -6.32 -14.31 -11.88
C ALA A 20 -7.60 -14.68 -12.66
N ALA A 21 -7.51 -14.81 -13.98
CA ALA A 21 -8.62 -15.24 -14.84
C ALA A 21 -9.04 -16.70 -14.61
N GLY A 22 -8.13 -17.55 -14.15
CA GLY A 22 -8.39 -18.95 -13.78
C GLY A 22 -8.85 -19.15 -12.34
N ALA A 23 -8.68 -18.14 -11.48
CA ALA A 23 -9.04 -18.19 -10.07
C ALA A 23 -10.55 -17.98 -9.84
N THR A 24 -11.04 -18.44 -8.68
CA THR A 24 -12.39 -18.10 -8.24
C THR A 24 -12.51 -16.58 -8.04
N PRO A 25 -13.54 -15.91 -8.61
CA PRO A 25 -13.73 -14.48 -8.43
C PRO A 25 -13.77 -14.07 -6.95
N GLY A 26 -13.10 -12.96 -6.62
CA GLY A 26 -13.05 -12.42 -5.27
C GLY A 26 -11.67 -11.87 -4.91
N SER A 27 -11.38 -11.84 -3.60
CA SER A 27 -10.17 -11.23 -3.04
C SER A 27 -8.88 -11.86 -3.59
N SER A 28 -8.83 -13.19 -3.76
CA SER A 28 -7.65 -13.88 -4.31
C SER A 28 -7.32 -13.44 -5.74
N ALA A 29 -8.32 -13.44 -6.63
CA ALA A 29 -8.16 -12.96 -8.01
C ALA A 29 -7.79 -11.47 -8.05
N SER A 30 -8.38 -10.66 -7.17
CA SER A 30 -8.10 -9.23 -7.09
C SER A 30 -6.68 -8.94 -6.58
N GLY A 31 -6.17 -9.74 -5.65
CA GLY A 31 -4.77 -9.66 -5.19
C GLY A 31 -3.77 -9.94 -6.31
N LEU A 32 -4.01 -10.99 -7.10
CA LEU A 32 -3.18 -11.31 -8.27
C LEU A 32 -3.20 -10.18 -9.31
N LEU A 33 -4.35 -9.52 -9.52
CA LEU A 33 -4.44 -8.37 -10.42
C LEU A 33 -3.66 -7.15 -9.90
N ILE A 34 -3.67 -6.89 -8.59
CA ILE A 34 -2.83 -5.81 -8.01
C ILE A 34 -1.34 -6.12 -8.24
N GLU A 35 -0.91 -7.36 -8.00
CA GLU A 35 0.47 -7.77 -8.27
C GLU A 35 0.82 -7.63 -9.76
N ALA A 36 -0.09 -8.01 -10.67
CA ALA A 36 0.09 -7.81 -12.10
C ALA A 36 0.23 -6.33 -12.47
N ALA A 37 -0.56 -5.44 -11.86
CA ALA A 37 -0.46 -4.01 -12.07
C ALA A 37 0.91 -3.46 -11.66
N ASN A 38 1.46 -3.92 -10.52
CA ASN A 38 2.80 -3.55 -10.07
C ASN A 38 3.88 -4.03 -11.06
N GLN A 39 3.72 -5.23 -11.64
CA GLN A 39 4.62 -5.72 -12.69
C GLN A 39 4.51 -4.88 -13.97
N TRP A 40 3.30 -4.48 -14.39
CA TRP A 40 3.15 -3.59 -15.54
C TRP A 40 3.78 -2.21 -15.33
N TRP A 41 3.67 -1.66 -14.12
CA TRP A 41 4.36 -0.43 -13.76
C TRP A 41 5.88 -0.58 -13.92
N LEU A 42 6.46 -1.65 -13.35
CA LEU A 42 7.88 -1.95 -13.47
C LEU A 42 8.30 -2.19 -14.91
N ALA A 43 7.44 -2.75 -15.76
CA ALA A 43 7.69 -2.90 -17.20
C ALA A 43 7.67 -1.58 -18.00
N GLY A 44 7.19 -0.48 -17.39
CA GLY A 44 6.98 0.81 -18.06
C GLY A 44 5.63 0.93 -18.79
N GLU A 45 4.74 -0.04 -18.62
CA GLU A 45 3.40 -0.06 -19.23
C GLU A 45 2.38 0.58 -18.27
N HIS A 46 2.58 1.87 -17.95
CA HIS A 46 1.84 2.56 -16.89
C HIS A 46 0.32 2.56 -17.12
N GLN A 47 -0.12 2.69 -18.37
CA GLN A 47 -1.55 2.67 -18.70
C GLN A 47 -2.21 1.35 -18.31
N LYS A 48 -1.50 0.22 -18.44
CA LYS A 48 -2.03 -1.09 -18.04
C LYS A 48 -2.13 -1.20 -16.52
N CYS A 49 -1.10 -0.73 -15.81
CA CYS A 49 -1.11 -0.64 -14.35
C CYS A 49 -2.36 0.13 -13.86
N HIS A 50 -2.55 1.36 -14.36
CA HIS A 50 -3.73 2.19 -14.05
C HIS A 50 -5.05 1.48 -14.35
N THR A 51 -5.16 0.86 -15.53
CA THR A 51 -6.40 0.18 -15.96
C THR A 51 -6.76 -0.99 -15.03
N ILE A 52 -5.77 -1.80 -14.65
CA ILE A 52 -5.99 -2.94 -13.77
C ILE A 52 -6.33 -2.48 -12.35
N LEU A 53 -5.59 -1.51 -11.79
CA LEU A 53 -5.90 -0.96 -10.47
C LEU A 53 -7.31 -0.37 -10.43
N ALA A 54 -7.70 0.42 -11.44
CA ALA A 54 -9.05 0.96 -11.55
C ALA A 54 -10.11 -0.16 -11.58
N SER A 55 -9.86 -1.25 -12.33
CA SER A 55 -10.79 -2.38 -12.36
C SER A 55 -10.94 -3.07 -11.00
N VAL A 56 -9.87 -3.19 -10.21
CA VAL A 56 -9.94 -3.78 -8.87
C VAL A 56 -10.66 -2.84 -7.90
N ILE A 57 -10.44 -1.54 -8.04
CA ILE A 57 -11.14 -0.51 -7.26
C ILE A 57 -12.65 -0.57 -7.52
N ASP A 58 -13.07 -0.72 -8.77
CA ASP A 58 -14.48 -0.80 -9.17
C ASP A 58 -15.20 -2.05 -8.62
N LEU A 59 -14.45 -3.14 -8.36
CA LEU A 59 -15.01 -4.33 -7.71
C LEU A 59 -15.35 -4.11 -6.23
N GLY A 60 -14.73 -3.12 -5.58
CA GLY A 60 -14.94 -2.78 -4.18
C GLY A 60 -14.40 -3.81 -3.17
N GLY A 61 -14.75 -3.62 -1.90
CA GLY A 61 -14.31 -4.45 -0.78
C GLY A 61 -12.88 -4.15 -0.33
N GLU A 62 -12.37 -4.94 0.62
CA GLU A 62 -11.04 -4.75 1.22
C GLU A 62 -9.91 -4.64 0.18
N THR A 63 -9.96 -5.45 -0.88
CA THR A 63 -8.92 -5.44 -1.92
C THR A 63 -8.93 -4.13 -2.74
N ALA A 64 -10.05 -3.44 -2.84
CA ALA A 64 -10.11 -2.11 -3.47
C ALA A 64 -9.30 -1.07 -2.67
N CYS A 65 -9.26 -1.16 -1.33
CA CYS A 65 -8.43 -0.28 -0.52
C CYS A 65 -6.93 -0.52 -0.79
N PHE A 66 -6.49 -1.76 -0.97
CA PHE A 66 -5.13 -2.05 -1.40
C PHE A 66 -4.83 -1.49 -2.79
N ALA A 67 -5.74 -1.69 -3.76
CA ALA A 67 -5.57 -1.15 -5.11
C ALA A 67 -5.50 0.38 -5.13
N ARG A 68 -6.29 1.08 -4.31
CA ARG A 68 -6.18 2.54 -4.12
C ARG A 68 -4.84 2.96 -3.51
N ALA A 69 -4.33 2.20 -2.54
CA ALA A 69 -3.02 2.49 -1.94
C ALA A 69 -1.88 2.31 -2.96
N GLU A 70 -1.96 1.30 -3.84
CA GLU A 70 -1.00 1.12 -4.93
C GLU A 70 -1.14 2.22 -6.00
N LEU A 71 -2.37 2.61 -6.35
CA LEU A 71 -2.63 3.72 -7.26
C LEU A 71 -2.07 5.03 -6.71
N LEU A 72 -2.20 5.28 -5.40
CA LEU A 72 -1.57 6.41 -4.74
C LEU A 72 -0.04 6.40 -4.96
N GLY A 73 0.61 5.23 -4.81
CA GLY A 73 2.04 5.10 -5.06
C GLY A 73 2.43 5.46 -6.50
N VAL A 74 1.64 5.02 -7.47
CA VAL A 74 1.78 5.39 -8.89
C VAL A 74 1.63 6.90 -9.09
N LEU A 75 0.57 7.51 -8.58
CA LEU A 75 0.29 8.95 -8.73
C LEU A 75 1.40 9.81 -8.11
N LEU A 76 1.89 9.42 -6.93
CA LEU A 76 3.01 10.09 -6.27
C LEU A 76 4.29 10.01 -7.10
N ALA A 77 4.57 8.86 -7.72
CA ALA A 77 5.73 8.67 -8.58
C ALA A 77 5.64 9.47 -9.89
N GLU A 78 4.43 9.64 -10.44
CA GLU A 78 4.15 10.48 -11.62
C GLU A 78 4.13 11.98 -11.27
N GLY A 79 4.03 12.32 -9.97
CA GLY A 79 3.96 13.69 -9.48
C GLY A 79 2.57 14.31 -9.57
N ASP A 80 1.52 13.51 -9.81
CA ASP A 80 0.13 13.95 -9.84
C ASP A 80 -0.43 14.11 -8.43
N ARG A 81 -0.14 15.27 -7.84
CA ARG A 81 -0.47 15.55 -6.44
C ARG A 81 -1.97 15.68 -6.19
N ASP A 82 -2.71 16.26 -7.14
CA ASP A 82 -4.12 16.54 -6.96
C ASP A 82 -4.92 15.23 -6.91
N GLU A 83 -4.64 14.29 -7.81
CA GLU A 83 -5.29 12.97 -7.78
C GLU A 83 -4.79 12.11 -6.61
N ALA A 84 -3.50 12.22 -6.24
CA ALA A 84 -2.98 11.54 -5.05
C ALA A 84 -3.70 12.01 -3.76
N GLU A 85 -3.93 13.33 -3.61
CA GLU A 85 -4.71 13.89 -2.51
C GLU A 85 -6.17 13.41 -2.54
N ALA A 86 -6.77 13.30 -3.73
CA ALA A 86 -8.12 12.77 -3.88
C ALA A 86 -8.20 11.28 -3.45
N GLU A 87 -7.24 10.45 -3.83
CA GLU A 87 -7.19 9.05 -3.42
C GLU A 87 -6.96 8.89 -1.91
N LEU A 88 -6.11 9.71 -1.30
CA LEU A 88 -5.94 9.75 0.16
C LEU A 88 -7.27 10.05 0.88
N ALA A 89 -8.04 11.02 0.37
CA ALA A 89 -9.33 11.37 0.94
C ALA A 89 -10.37 10.24 0.75
N ARG A 90 -10.39 9.58 -0.42
CA ARG A 90 -11.26 8.44 -0.70
C ARG A 90 -10.96 7.28 0.26
N LEU A 91 -9.69 6.90 0.39
CA LEU A 91 -9.25 5.85 1.31
C LEU A 91 -9.60 6.17 2.76
N ALA A 92 -9.36 7.40 3.21
CA ALA A 92 -9.62 7.79 4.60
C ALA A 92 -11.11 7.73 4.99
N GLY A 93 -12.02 7.79 4.00
CA GLY A 93 -13.46 7.69 4.20
C GLY A 93 -14.05 6.31 3.88
N ASP A 94 -13.23 5.34 3.44
CA ASP A 94 -13.72 4.03 3.02
C ASP A 94 -14.04 3.14 4.23
N PRO A 95 -15.28 2.60 4.36
CA PRO A 95 -15.65 1.73 5.48
C PRO A 95 -14.96 0.36 5.45
N GLU A 96 -14.43 -0.07 4.31
CA GLU A 96 -13.71 -1.34 4.16
C GLU A 96 -12.20 -1.19 4.41
N LEU A 97 -11.75 0.00 4.85
CA LEU A 97 -10.35 0.28 5.15
C LEU A 97 -9.83 -0.59 6.31
N THR A 98 -8.72 -1.30 6.07
CA THR A 98 -8.05 -2.14 7.07
C THR A 98 -6.63 -1.67 7.38
N GLU A 99 -5.96 -2.37 8.30
CA GLU A 99 -4.57 -2.09 8.72
C GLU A 99 -3.58 -2.10 7.55
N GLY A 100 -3.70 -3.07 6.64
CA GLY A 100 -2.75 -3.28 5.55
C GLY A 100 -2.63 -2.09 4.59
N PRO A 101 -3.74 -1.62 3.98
CA PRO A 101 -3.72 -0.43 3.12
C PRO A 101 -3.22 0.81 3.87
N CYS A 102 -3.62 1.00 5.13
CA CYS A 102 -3.14 2.12 5.94
C CYS A 102 -1.62 2.10 6.13
N GLN A 103 -1.05 0.92 6.40
CA GLN A 103 0.39 0.76 6.54
C GLN A 103 1.10 1.10 5.22
N LEU A 104 0.62 0.56 4.09
CA LEU A 104 1.19 0.82 2.77
C LEU A 104 1.17 2.32 2.43
N VAL A 105 0.05 3.00 2.66
CA VAL A 105 -0.05 4.46 2.45
C VAL A 105 0.97 5.21 3.31
N GLY A 106 1.10 4.84 4.58
CA GLY A 106 2.10 5.44 5.48
C GLY A 106 3.52 5.28 4.93
N GLU A 107 3.89 4.10 4.45
CA GLU A 107 5.20 3.82 3.83
C GLU A 107 5.44 4.66 2.57
N LEU A 108 4.46 4.71 1.66
CA LEU A 108 4.54 5.51 0.43
C LEU A 108 4.74 7.01 0.71
N LEU A 109 4.03 7.54 1.71
CA LEU A 109 4.17 8.94 2.14
C LEU A 109 5.53 9.22 2.77
N VAL A 110 6.12 8.26 3.49
CA VAL A 110 7.49 8.37 4.01
C VAL A 110 8.50 8.48 2.87
N ASP A 111 8.37 7.63 1.86
CA ASP A 111 9.26 7.59 0.70
C ASP A 111 9.20 8.88 -0.12
N HIS A 112 8.04 9.54 -0.16
CA HIS A 112 7.85 10.84 -0.82
C HIS A 112 8.05 12.05 0.11
N GLY A 113 8.50 11.83 1.35
CA GLY A 113 8.84 12.90 2.30
C GLY A 113 7.65 13.59 2.98
N ALA A 114 6.43 13.10 2.80
CA ALA A 114 5.20 13.61 3.42
C ALA A 114 5.04 13.07 4.86
N LEU A 115 6.01 13.38 5.73
CA LEU A 115 6.15 12.74 7.05
C LEU A 115 4.98 12.98 8.01
N THR A 116 4.37 14.17 7.99
CA THR A 116 3.19 14.47 8.83
C THR A 116 2.01 13.59 8.44
N ALA A 117 1.68 13.55 7.13
CA ALA A 117 0.61 12.70 6.62
C ALA A 117 0.91 11.22 6.88
N ALA A 118 2.17 10.77 6.67
CA ALA A 118 2.56 9.40 6.98
C ALA A 118 2.29 9.02 8.45
N LEU A 119 2.57 9.93 9.40
CA LEU A 119 2.31 9.69 10.81
C LEU A 119 0.80 9.56 11.09
N GLU A 120 -0.05 10.36 10.46
CA GLU A 120 -1.51 10.24 10.58
C GLU A 120 -2.02 8.87 10.10
N TRP A 121 -1.47 8.35 9.00
CA TRP A 121 -1.81 7.01 8.51
C TRP A 121 -1.30 5.90 9.42
N TYR A 122 -0.11 6.05 10.00
CA TYR A 122 0.35 5.13 11.04
C TYR A 122 -0.49 5.21 12.33
N ASP A 123 -1.03 6.38 12.68
CA ASP A 123 -1.96 6.51 13.81
C ASP A 123 -3.29 5.78 13.52
N ARG A 124 -3.77 5.81 12.27
CA ARG A 124 -4.93 4.99 11.85
C ARG A 124 -4.67 3.50 12.02
N VAL A 125 -3.49 3.00 11.64
CA VAL A 125 -3.10 1.59 11.86
C VAL A 125 -3.23 1.21 13.34
N LEU A 126 -2.68 2.05 14.24
CA LEU A 126 -2.79 1.81 15.68
C LEU A 126 -4.24 1.82 16.17
N GLY A 127 -5.15 2.53 15.51
CA GLY A 127 -6.58 2.53 15.79
C GLY A 127 -7.24 1.15 15.65
N PHE A 128 -6.69 0.26 14.82
CA PHE A 128 -7.16 -1.14 14.69
C PHE A 128 -6.65 -2.05 15.81
N TRP A 129 -5.66 -1.63 16.59
CA TRP A 129 -5.02 -2.47 17.59
C TRP A 129 -5.68 -2.33 18.96
N THR A 130 -5.69 -3.42 19.72
CA THR A 130 -6.02 -3.38 21.15
C THR A 130 -4.86 -2.80 21.95
N ASP A 131 -5.14 -2.32 23.18
CA ASP A 131 -4.09 -1.87 24.10
C ASP A 131 -3.05 -2.97 24.39
N GLU A 132 -3.52 -4.22 24.48
CA GLU A 132 -2.67 -5.40 24.70
C GLU A 132 -1.72 -5.64 23.52
N ARG A 133 -2.22 -5.58 22.28
CA ARG A 133 -1.39 -5.70 21.07
C ARG A 133 -0.36 -4.57 20.99
N ARG A 134 -0.77 -3.33 21.29
CA ARG A 134 0.13 -2.16 21.36
C ARG A 134 1.25 -2.37 22.38
N ALA A 135 0.90 -2.77 23.61
CA ALA A 135 1.88 -3.01 24.66
C ALA A 135 2.87 -4.13 24.30
N ALA A 136 2.38 -5.21 23.68
CA ALA A 136 3.20 -6.31 23.21
C ALA A 136 4.18 -5.89 22.08
N ALA A 137 3.73 -5.03 21.17
CA ALA A 137 4.55 -4.55 20.06
C ALA A 137 5.75 -3.67 20.51
N THR A 138 5.60 -2.98 21.65
CA THR A 138 6.63 -2.12 22.25
C THR A 138 7.50 -2.81 23.30
N ALA A 139 7.15 -4.04 23.71
CA ALA A 139 7.91 -4.79 24.70
C ALA A 139 9.36 -5.04 24.25
N THR A 140 10.32 -4.84 25.15
CA THR A 140 11.76 -4.88 24.81
C THR A 140 12.22 -6.32 24.54
N ASP A 141 11.61 -7.24 25.26
CA ASP A 141 11.78 -8.67 25.40
C ASP A 141 10.82 -9.44 24.48
N GLY A 142 11.06 -9.37 23.18
CA GLY A 142 10.16 -9.99 22.20
C GLY A 142 10.81 -10.24 20.85
N ARG A 143 10.50 -11.41 20.28
CA ARG A 143 10.83 -11.87 18.93
C ARG A 143 10.49 -10.77 17.89
N ARG A 144 11.23 -10.68 16.78
CA ARG A 144 10.85 -9.80 15.65
C ARG A 144 9.42 -10.17 15.20
N SER A 145 8.46 -9.29 15.43
CA SER A 145 7.09 -9.36 14.92
C SER A 145 6.87 -8.25 13.89
N SER A 146 5.90 -8.43 12.99
CA SER A 146 5.42 -7.39 12.08
C SER A 146 5.04 -6.13 12.85
N ASP A 147 4.33 -6.28 13.96
CA ASP A 147 3.87 -5.16 14.80
C ASP A 147 5.04 -4.34 15.37
N ARG A 148 6.11 -5.02 15.80
CA ARG A 148 7.32 -4.33 16.29
C ARG A 148 8.05 -3.59 15.17
N ILE A 149 8.10 -4.16 13.97
CA ILE A 149 8.67 -3.49 12.79
C ILE A 149 7.85 -2.23 12.47
N PHE A 150 6.53 -2.34 12.47
CA PHE A 150 5.62 -1.21 12.28
C PHE A 150 5.88 -0.09 13.32
N CYS A 151 5.88 -0.40 14.62
CA CYS A 151 6.17 0.59 15.67
C CYS A 151 7.53 1.26 15.47
N GLN A 152 8.55 0.52 15.00
CA GLN A 152 9.86 1.09 14.68
C GLN A 152 9.80 2.07 13.49
N GLN A 153 9.02 1.77 12.44
CA GLN A 153 8.85 2.69 11.31
C GLN A 153 8.16 3.98 11.76
N ARG A 154 7.06 3.87 12.52
CA ARG A 154 6.37 5.03 13.08
C ARG A 154 7.29 5.86 13.99
N GLN A 155 8.06 5.21 14.86
CA GLN A 155 9.04 5.88 15.73
C GLN A 155 10.14 6.61 14.93
N ARG A 156 10.57 6.07 13.79
CA ARG A 156 11.52 6.77 12.89
C ARG A 156 10.91 8.03 12.30
N VAL A 157 9.63 7.99 11.89
CA VAL A 157 8.92 9.17 11.39
C VAL A 157 8.80 10.25 12.47
N ARG A 158 8.35 9.87 13.68
CA ARG A 158 8.28 10.79 14.84
C ARG A 158 9.61 11.47 15.12
N LYS A 159 10.71 10.69 15.14
CA LYS A 159 12.06 11.23 15.32
C LYS A 159 12.44 12.23 14.23
N ARG A 160 12.13 11.94 12.96
CA ARG A 160 12.39 12.87 11.83
C ARG A 160 11.58 14.16 11.94
N LEU A 161 10.40 14.11 12.56
CA LEU A 161 9.55 15.28 12.87
C LEU A 161 9.96 16.00 14.17
N GLY A 162 10.96 15.51 14.91
CA GLY A 162 11.37 16.10 16.20
C GLY A 162 10.38 15.83 17.34
N LEU A 163 9.50 14.85 17.20
CA LEU A 163 8.52 14.47 18.22
C LEU A 163 9.14 13.51 19.25
N PRO A 164 8.62 13.48 20.49
CA PRO A 164 9.01 12.50 21.50
C PRO A 164 8.80 11.06 21.02
N ALA A 165 9.52 10.12 21.63
CA ALA A 165 9.20 8.71 21.48
C ALA A 165 7.77 8.40 21.95
N ASP A 166 7.23 7.29 21.47
CA ASP A 166 5.98 6.72 22.00
C ASP A 166 6.07 6.34 23.47
#